data_AF-A0A382X5B6-F1
#
_entry.id   AF-A0A382X5B6-F1
#
_cell.length_a   1.000
_cell.length_b   1.000
_cell.length_c   1.000
_cell.angle_alpha   90.00
_cell.angle_beta   90.00
_cell.angle_gamma   90.00
#
_symmetry.space_group_name_H-M   'P 1'
#
loop_
_entity.id
_entity.type
_entity.pdbx_description
1 polymer ?
#
loop_
_entity_poly.entity_id
_entity_poly.type
_entity_poly.pdbx_seq_one_letter_code
_entity_poly.pdbx_strand_id
1 'polypeptide(L)' 'MKDWKRVLLSPNHCLVDAVAILEREAVTGIVVVVGENGELLGTITDGDIRRALISRKEM' A
#
# COMPACT_ATOMS: atom_id res chain seq x y z
N MET A 1 9.94 -0.78 20.31
CA MET A 1 10.15 -0.81 18.84
C MET A 1 8.78 -0.65 18.18
N LYS A 2 8.59 0.26 17.21
CA LYS A 2 7.31 0.35 16.49
C LYS A 2 7.11 -0.94 15.67
N ASP A 3 5.90 -1.49 15.70
CA ASP A 3 5.54 -2.70 14.97
C ASP A 3 5.33 -2.38 13.48
N TRP A 4 6.45 -2.27 12.77
CA TRP A 4 6.48 -1.90 11.35
C TRP A 4 5.81 -2.95 10.44
N LYS A 5 5.59 -4.17 10.93
CA LYS A 5 4.92 -5.23 10.16
C LYS A 5 3.45 -4.93 9.88
N ARG A 6 2.86 -3.95 10.57
CA ARG A 6 1.47 -3.50 10.37
C ARG A 6 1.19 -2.87 9.02
N VAL A 7 2.24 -2.49 8.29
CA VAL A 7 2.13 -1.93 6.94
C VAL A 7 2.45 -2.95 5.83
N LEU A 8 2.65 -4.22 6.17
CA LEU A 8 2.90 -5.27 5.17
C LEU A 8 1.60 -5.70 4.48
N LEU A 9 1.67 -5.91 3.18
CA LEU A 9 0.58 -6.43 2.36
C LEU A 9 1.12 -7.49 1.39
N SER A 10 0.38 -8.57 1.17
CA SER A 10 0.70 -9.55 0.12
C SER A 10 0.22 -9.05 -1.25
N PRO A 11 0.91 -9.37 -2.37
CA PRO A 11 0.49 -8.98 -3.72
C PRO A 11 -0.87 -9.57 -4.15
N ASN A 12 -1.39 -10.54 -3.41
CA ASN A 12 -2.70 -11.15 -3.66
C ASN A 12 -3.87 -10.36 -3.05
N HIS A 13 -3.59 -9.32 -2.25
CA HIS A 13 -4.62 -8.45 -1.70
C HIS A 13 -5.09 -7.41 -2.73
N CYS A 14 -6.29 -6.88 -2.51
CA CYS A 14 -6.83 -5.85 -3.38
C CYS A 14 -6.35 -4.46 -2.96
N LEU A 15 -6.53 -3.48 -3.85
CA LEU A 15 -6.15 -2.10 -3.58
C LEU A 15 -6.89 -1.50 -2.36
N VAL A 16 -8.12 -1.96 -2.08
CA VAL A 16 -8.90 -1.51 -0.91
C VAL A 16 -8.20 -1.88 0.39
N ASP A 17 -7.52 -3.02 0.45
CA ASP A 17 -6.74 -3.44 1.61
C ASP A 17 -5.55 -2.50 1.84
N ALA A 18 -4.85 -2.11 0.76
CA ALA A 18 -3.77 -1.13 0.83
C ALA A 18 -4.28 0.23 1.36
N VAL A 19 -5.43 0.70 0.87
CA VAL A 19 -6.07 1.94 1.36
C VAL A 19 -6.41 1.84 2.85
N ALA A 20 -6.96 0.71 3.30
CA ALA A 20 -7.30 0.52 4.71
C ALA A 20 -6.06 0.53 5.63
N ILE A 21 -4.93 0.01 5.15
CA ILE A 21 -3.64 0.11 5.86
C ILE A 21 -3.15 1.56 5.89
N LEU A 22 -3.18 2.28 4.77
CA LEU A 22 -2.76 3.69 4.71
C LEU A 22 -3.58 4.56 5.67
N GLU A 23 -4.88 4.33 5.76
CA GLU A 23 -5.77 5.04 6.69
C GLU A 23 -5.43 4.71 8.15
N ARG A 24 -5.33 3.42 8.49
CA ARG A 24 -5.05 2.98 9.88
C ARG A 24 -3.65 3.39 10.35
N GLU A 25 -2.67 3.34 9.45
CA GLU A 25 -1.26 3.60 9.72
C GLU A 25 -0.82 4.94 9.10
N ALA A 26 -1.68 5.95 9.11
CA ALA A 26 -1.51 7.24 8.42
C ALA A 26 -0.18 7.96 8.72
N VAL A 27 0.39 7.76 9.92
CA VAL A 27 1.70 8.33 10.30
C VAL A 27 2.84 7.78 9.42
N THR A 28 2.70 6.55 8.95
CA THR A 28 3.71 5.88 8.11
C THR A 28 3.55 6.26 6.65
N GLY A 29 2.32 6.38 6.15
CA GLY A 29 2.02 6.87 4.79
C GLY A 29 2.51 5.96 3.65
N ILE A 30 2.84 4.71 3.96
CA ILE A 30 3.33 3.72 2.99
C ILE A 30 2.85 2.32 3.36
N VAL A 31 2.51 1.54 2.34
CA VAL A 31 2.29 0.09 2.41
C VAL A 31 3.45 -0.59 1.72
N VAL A 32 3.96 -1.65 2.34
CA VAL A 32 5.06 -2.46 1.82
C VAL A 32 4.49 -3.77 1.29
N VAL A 33 4.63 -4.00 -0.01
CA VAL A 33 4.15 -5.21 -0.65
C VAL A 33 5.25 -6.27 -0.57
N VAL A 34 4.96 -7.40 0.06
CA VAL A 34 5.91 -8.49 0.29
C VAL A 34 5.42 -9.80 -0.32
N GLY A 35 6.35 -10.56 -0.90
CA GLY A 35 6.08 -11.89 -1.44
C GLY A 35 5.97 -12.96 -0.35
N GLU A 36 5.73 -14.19 -0.77
CA GLU A 36 5.51 -15.32 0.13
C GLU A 36 6.72 -15.64 1.02
N ASN A 37 7.93 -15.32 0.56
CA ASN A 37 9.16 -15.52 1.34
C ASN A 37 9.57 -14.26 2.13
N GLY A 38 8.70 -13.24 2.19
CA GLY A 38 8.95 -11.98 2.87
C GLY A 38 9.87 -11.02 2.09
N GLU A 39 10.17 -11.32 0.83
CA GLU A 39 10.92 -10.44 -0.06
C GLU A 39 10.11 -9.19 -0.40
N LEU A 40 10.79 -8.04 -0.48
CA LEU A 40 10.17 -6.79 -0.90
C LEU A 40 9.84 -6.86 -2.40
N LEU A 41 8.55 -6.75 -2.74
CA LEU A 41 8.09 -6.69 -4.12
C LEU A 41 7.81 -5.26 -4.58
N GLY A 42 7.44 -4.37 -3.66
CA GLY A 42 7.16 -2.97 -4.00
C GLY A 42 6.50 -2.21 -2.86
N THR A 43 6.00 -1.02 -3.17
CA THR A 43 5.32 -0.15 -2.21
C THR A 43 4.10 0.52 -2.83
N ILE A 44 3.15 0.91 -1.99
CA ILE A 44 1.96 1.68 -2.39
C ILE A 44 1.82 2.88 -1.45
N THR A 45 1.55 4.04 -2.02
CA THR A 45 1.30 5.30 -1.29
C THR A 45 0.01 5.97 -1.77
N ASP A 46 -0.50 6.95 -1.00
CA ASP A 46 -1.61 7.82 -1.45
C ASP A 46 -1.30 8.55 -2.76
N GLY A 47 -0.01 8.78 -3.05
CA GLY A 47 0.44 9.35 -4.32
C GLY A 47 0.15 8.44 -5.51
N ASP A 48 0.32 7.12 -5.36
CA ASP A 48 0.02 6.14 -6.41
C ASP A 48 -1.47 6.05 -6.66
N ILE A 49 -2.26 5.98 -5.58
CA ILE A 49 -3.73 5.94 -5.65
C ILE A 49 -4.26 7.20 -6.32
N ARG A 50 -3.81 8.39 -5.87
CA ARG A 50 -4.22 9.67 -6.46
C ARG A 50 -3.87 9.76 -7.94
N ARG A 51 -2.64 9.39 -8.33
CA ARG A 51 -2.22 9.39 -9.75
C ARG A 51 -3.08 8.45 -10.59
N ALA A 52 -3.36 7.24 -10.10
CA ALA A 52 -4.21 6.28 -10.82
C ALA A 52 -5.64 6.79 -11.03
N LEU A 53 -6.22 7.47 -10.03
CA LEU A 53 -7.55 8.09 -10.13
C LEU A 53 -7.57 9.24 -11.14
N ILE A 54 -6.54 10.11 -11.13
CA ILE A 54 -6.42 11.20 -12.11
C ILE A 54 -6.28 10.62 -13.52
N SER A 55 -5.38 9.65 -13.74
CA SER A 55 -5.19 9.04 -15.06
C SER A 55 -6.45 8.37 -15.60
N ARG A 56 -7.29 7.76 -14.73
CA ARG A 56 -8.58 7.19 -15.14
C ARG A 56 -9.63 8.23 -15.54
N LYS A 57 -9.56 9.45 -15.02
CA LYS A 57 -10.51 10.52 -15.35
C LYS A 57 -10.29 11.11 -16.75
N GLU A 58 -9.06 11.04 -17.25
CA GLU A 58 -8.67 11.55 -18.57
C GLU A 58 -8.92 10.53 -19.71
N MET A 59 -9.51 9.36 -19.40
CA MET A 59 -9.94 8.33 -20.37
C MET A 59 -11.44 8.44 -20.65
#